data_AF-A0A7K1SVP6-F1
#
_entry.id   AF-A0A7K1SVP6-F1
#
_cell.length_a   1.000
_cell.length_b   1.000
_cell.length_c   1.000
_cell.angle_alpha   90.00
_cell.angle_beta   90.00
_cell.angle_gamma   90.00
#
_symmetry.space_group_name_H-M   'P 1'
#
loop_
_entity.id
_entity.type
_entity.pdbx_description
1 polymer ?
#
loop_
_entity_poly.entity_id
_entity_poly.type
_entity_poly.pdbx_seq_one_letter_code
_entity_poly.pdbx_strand_id
1 'polypeptide(L)' 'MAKAKKEETGGGITAYSVKTKTKNVPMVDPVINVKSGRYIAVGKDADGNNMAAILGKGKAEEHINSGHAKKGEGWD' A
#
# COMPACT_ATOMS: atom_id res chain seq x y z
N MET A 1 -5.37 -18.34 -19.83
CA MET A 1 -6.13 -17.07 -19.99
C MET A 1 -5.67 -16.12 -18.90
N ALA A 2 -5.20 -14.95 -19.33
CA ALA A 2 -4.46 -13.98 -18.53
C ALA A 2 -5.26 -13.54 -17.31
N LYS A 3 -4.65 -13.61 -16.12
CA LYS A 3 -5.16 -12.90 -14.96
C LYS A 3 -5.11 -11.42 -15.31
N ALA A 4 -6.28 -10.82 -15.46
CA ALA A 4 -6.46 -9.41 -15.76
C ALA A 4 -5.56 -8.58 -14.86
N LYS A 5 -4.56 -7.92 -15.47
CA LYS A 5 -4.04 -6.66 -14.97
C LYS A 5 -5.24 -5.73 -14.92
N LYS A 6 -5.88 -5.64 -13.77
CA LYS A 6 -6.78 -4.53 -13.51
C LYS A 6 -5.85 -3.34 -13.28
N GLU A 7 -5.69 -2.55 -14.33
CA GLU A 7 -5.29 -1.15 -14.20
C GLU A 7 -6.22 -0.53 -13.15
N GLU A 8 -5.71 -0.42 -11.92
CA GLU A 8 -6.21 0.56 -10.97
C GLU A 8 -5.57 1.88 -11.40
N THR A 9 -6.29 2.62 -12.23
CA THR A 9 -5.94 3.97 -12.67
C THR A 9 -5.96 4.89 -11.45
N GLY A 10 -4.85 4.88 -10.73
CA GLY A 10 -4.64 5.57 -9.46
C GLY A 10 -3.55 4.82 -8.70
N GLY A 11 -2.29 4.92 -9.15
CA GLY A 11 -1.19 4.05 -8.71
C GLY A 11 -0.82 4.09 -7.22
N GLY A 12 -1.61 4.73 -6.38
CA GLY A 12 -1.55 4.66 -4.92
C GLY A 12 -1.84 3.26 -4.37
N ILE A 13 -1.39 3.01 -3.15
CA ILE A 13 -1.66 1.77 -2.44
C ILE A 13 -3.10 1.80 -1.91
N THR A 14 -3.87 0.77 -2.21
CA THR A 14 -5.21 0.58 -1.62
C THR A 14 -5.16 -0.44 -0.49
N ALA A 15 -6.01 -0.27 0.51
CA ALA A 15 -6.06 -1.14 1.68
C ALA A 15 -7.50 -1.41 2.14
N TYR A 16 -7.63 -2.39 3.04
CA TYR A 16 -8.87 -2.63 3.77
C TYR A 16 -8.88 -1.76 5.04
N SER A 17 -9.88 -0.90 5.16
CA SER A 17 -10.10 -0.16 6.40
C SER A 17 -10.83 -1.06 7.38
N VAL A 18 -10.14 -1.46 8.45
CA VAL A 18 -10.71 -2.31 9.51
C VAL A 18 -11.85 -1.62 10.26
N LYS A 19 -11.87 -0.29 10.26
CA LYS A 19 -12.88 0.52 10.95
C LYS A 19 -14.18 0.62 10.16
N THR A 20 -14.10 1.02 8.89
CA THR A 20 -15.28 1.17 8.02
C THR A 20 -15.68 -0.13 7.34
N LYS A 21 -14.84 -1.17 7.43
CA LYS A 21 -14.97 -2.45 6.73
C LYS A 21 -15.04 -2.30 5.21
N THR A 22 -14.42 -1.25 4.68
CA THR A 22 -14.39 -0.97 3.23
C THR A 22 -13.12 -1.54 2.61
N LYS A 23 -13.27 -2.20 1.46
CA LYS A 23 -12.15 -2.72 0.65
C LYS A 23 -11.76 -1.69 -0.40
N ASN A 24 -10.50 -1.76 -0.86
CA ASN A 24 -9.95 -0.90 -1.90
C ASN A 24 -10.00 0.60 -1.55
N VAL A 25 -9.79 0.93 -0.28
CA VAL A 25 -9.71 2.33 0.15
C VAL A 25 -8.32 2.85 -0.19
N PRO A 26 -8.21 3.94 -0.98
CA PRO A 26 -6.91 4.53 -1.29
C PRO A 26 -6.24 5.06 -0.02
N MET A 27 -4.97 4.71 0.18
CA MET A 27 -4.15 5.31 1.22
C MET A 27 -3.65 6.69 0.78
N VAL A 28 -3.73 7.63 1.70
CA VAL A 28 -3.08 8.93 1.64
C VAL A 28 -1.67 8.78 2.22
N ASP A 29 -0.67 9.25 1.46
CA ASP A 29 0.75 9.24 1.81
C ASP A 29 1.24 7.90 2.39
N PRO A 30 1.09 6.77 1.66
CA PRO A 30 1.49 5.49 2.21
C PRO A 30 3.01 5.41 2.39
N VAL A 31 3.42 4.85 3.52
CA VAL A 31 4.81 4.55 3.87
C VAL A 31 4.94 3.04 3.92
N ILE A 32 5.90 2.48 3.18
CA ILE A 32 6.17 1.05 3.22
C ILE A 32 7.27 0.80 4.24
N ASN A 33 7.00 -0.06 5.20
CA ASN A 33 7.97 -0.56 6.18
C ASN A 33 8.29 -2.02 5.87
N VAL A 34 9.51 -2.45 6.13
CA VAL A 34 9.93 -3.85 6.09
C VAL A 34 10.00 -4.36 7.52
N LYS A 35 9.18 -5.35 7.85
CA LYS A 35 9.15 -5.97 9.18
C LYS A 35 9.28 -7.47 9.05
N SER A 36 10.37 -8.03 9.56
CA SER A 36 10.65 -9.48 9.53
C SER A 36 10.52 -10.09 8.12
N GLY A 37 11.06 -9.40 7.11
CA GLY A 37 11.01 -9.83 5.69
C GLY A 37 9.67 -9.60 4.99
N ARG A 38 8.70 -8.93 5.62
CA ARG A 38 7.41 -8.57 5.03
C ARG A 38 7.35 -7.08 4.74
N TYR A 39 6.84 -6.71 3.57
CA TYR A 39 6.64 -5.33 3.18
C TYR A 39 5.23 -4.92 3.58
N ILE A 40 5.11 -3.92 4.43
CA ILE A 40 3.86 -3.45 5.02
C ILE A 40 3.72 -1.98 4.66
N ALA A 41 2.78 -1.68 3.78
CA ALA A 41 2.34 -0.32 3.56
C ALA A 41 1.44 0.12 4.70
N VAL A 42 1.78 1.21 5.34
CA VAL A 42 0.98 1.87 6.37
C VAL A 42 0.61 3.26 5.88
N GLY A 43 -0.61 3.69 6.17
CA GLY A 43 -1.10 4.98 5.72
C GLY A 43 -2.41 5.33 6.40
N LYS A 44 -3.06 6.39 5.95
CA LYS A 44 -4.38 6.79 6.41
C LYS A 44 -5.37 6.84 5.26
N ASP A 45 -6.65 6.64 5.52
CA ASP A 45 -7.69 6.98 4.56
C ASP A 45 -7.99 8.49 4.58
N ALA A 46 -8.91 8.92 3.71
CA ALA A 46 -9.36 10.31 3.65
C ALA A 46 -10.03 10.80 4.96
N ASP A 47 -10.55 9.87 5.76
CA ASP A 47 -11.19 10.14 7.06
C ASP A 47 -10.18 10.11 8.23
N GLY A 48 -8.88 9.93 7.93
CA GLY A 48 -7.80 9.89 8.91
C GLY A 48 -7.68 8.57 9.68
N ASN A 49 -8.38 7.51 9.26
CA ASN A 49 -8.29 6.20 9.88
C ASN A 49 -7.03 5.48 9.42
N ASN A 50 -6.34 4.86 10.38
CA ASN A 50 -5.12 4.09 10.08
C ASN A 50 -5.44 2.85 9.26
N MET A 51 -4.67 2.64 8.20
CA MET A 51 -4.76 1.48 7.33
C MET A 51 -3.39 0.83 7.18
N ALA A 52 -3.41 -0.49 6.98
CA ALA A 52 -2.22 -1.27 6.66
C ALA A 52 -2.53 -2.25 5.53
N ALA A 53 -1.60 -2.40 4.59
CA ALA A 53 -1.65 -3.38 3.52
C ALA A 53 -0.33 -4.14 3.48
N ILE A 54 -0.41 -5.47 3.38
CA ILE A 54 0.77 -6.31 3.18
C ILE A 54 1.03 -6.40 1.68
N LEU A 55 2.21 -6.01 1.26
CA LEU A 55 2.68 -6.04 -0.11
C LEU A 55 3.75 -7.12 -0.28
N GLY A 56 3.90 -7.59 -1.52
CA GLY A 56 5.09 -8.35 -1.92
C GLY A 56 6.23 -7.39 -2.26
N LYS A 57 7.48 -7.87 -2.15
CA LYS A 57 8.70 -7.10 -2.45
C LYS A 57 8.62 -6.32 -3.77
N GLY A 58 8.27 -7.00 -4.86
CA GLY A 58 8.22 -6.36 -6.19
C GLY A 58 7.20 -5.22 -6.29
N LYS A 59 6.01 -5.38 -5.68
CA LYS A 59 5.01 -4.30 -5.65
C LYS A 59 5.45 -3.15 -4.75
N ALA A 60 6.09 -3.44 -3.63
CA ALA A 60 6.58 -2.42 -2.72
C ALA A 60 7.61 -1.51 -3.42
N GLU A 61 8.59 -2.13 -4.10
CA GLU A 61 9.58 -1.42 -4.91
C GLU A 61 8.93 -0.64 -6.05
N GLU A 62 7.95 -1.22 -6.75
CA GLU A 62 7.20 -0.55 -7.82
C GLU A 62 6.49 0.71 -7.32
N HIS A 63 5.78 0.65 -6.20
CA HIS A 63 5.07 1.80 -5.62
C HIS A 63 6.04 2.91 -5.16
N ILE A 64 7.20 2.53 -4.60
CA ILE A 64 8.23 3.51 -4.22
C ILE A 64 8.85 4.16 -5.46
N ASN A 65 9.22 3.37 -6.46
CA ASN A 65 9.83 3.86 -7.70
C ASN A 65 8.89 4.75 -8.49
N SER A 66 7.59 4.46 -8.44
CA SER A 66 6.54 5.25 -9.07
C SER A 66 6.17 6.51 -8.27
N GLY A 67 6.77 6.72 -7.09
CA GLY A 67 6.49 7.88 -6.22
C GLY A 67 5.15 7.81 -5.49
N HIS A 68 4.49 6.65 -5.51
CA HIS A 68 3.20 6.44 -4.85
C HIS A 68 3.32 6.12 -3.36
N ALA A 69 4.52 5.76 -2.90
CA ALA A 69 4.79 5.45 -1.50
C ALA A 69 6.21 5.84 -1.09
N LYS A 70 6.43 6.02 0.22
CA LYS A 70 7.75 6.33 0.79
C LYS A 70 8.37 5.09 1.43
N LYS A 71 9.70 5.01 1.43
CA LYS A 71 10.44 4.04 2.26
C LYS A 71 10.38 4.50 3.71
N GLY A 72 9.91 3.64 4.60
CA GLY A 72 9.98 3.84 6.04
C GLY A 72 10.99 2.91 6.68
N GLU A 73 10.60 2.25 7.77
CA GLU A 73 11.47 1.44 8.61
C GLU A 73 11.87 0.11 7.94
N GLY A 74 13.11 -0.36 8.14
CA GLY A 74 13.56 -1.69 7.70
C GLY A 74 14.03 -1.79 6.24
N TRP A 75 14.17 -0.67 5.55
CA TRP A 75 14.73 -0.61 4.18
C TRP A 75 16.27 -0.55 4.12
N ASP A 76 16.94 -0.69 5.28
CA ASP A 76 18.40 -0.76 5.42
C ASP A 76 19.02 -2.02 4.79
#